data_AF-A0A1Q7EEY6-F1
#
_entry.id   AF-A0A1Q7EEY6-F1
#
_cell.length_a   1.000
_cell.length_b   1.000
_cell.length_c   1.000
_cell.angle_alpha   90.00
_cell.angle_beta   90.00
_cell.angle_gamma   90.00
#
_symmetry.space_group_name_H-M   'P 1'
#
loop_
_entity.id
_entity.type
_entity.pdbx_description
1 polymer ?
#
loop_
_entity_poly.entity_id
_entity_poly.type
_entity_poly.pdbx_seq_one_letter_code
_entity_poly.pdbx_strand_id
1 'polypeptide(L)'
;MFDAIRGDVRAALERDPAARSAFEVVLCYPGVHAVAFHRVAHRIWNRGWRTTARFVSHIARFLTGIEIHPAARLGPGLFIDHGMGVVIGETAEVGENVTLLHGVTLGGTSLKREKRHPTLGDNVVVGAGAKIIGGFVIGDGSRIGAGSVVVREVPPNSVVVGVPGRVAYKDGRRVTGEIDLNQTDLPDPVTKTIEQLMERIRALEAEVEALRKAVEPDKVK
;
A
#
# COMPACT_ATOMS: atom_id res chain seq x y z
N MET A 1 1.86 5.21 28.11
CA MET A 1 2.71 5.94 27.12
C MET A 1 4.13 5.39 27.14
N PHE A 2 4.77 5.31 28.31
CA PHE A 2 6.05 4.63 28.46
C PHE A 2 6.04 3.18 27.98
N ASP A 3 4.98 2.42 28.29
CA ASP A 3 4.89 1.01 27.85
C ASP A 3 4.75 0.88 26.33
N ALA A 4 4.08 1.84 25.69
CA ALA A 4 3.98 1.88 24.23
C ALA A 4 5.35 2.15 23.59
N ILE A 5 6.11 3.12 24.11
CA ILE A 5 7.46 3.42 23.62
C ILE A 5 8.41 2.23 23.86
N ARG A 6 8.31 1.57 25.02
CA ARG A 6 9.06 0.33 25.28
C ARG A 6 8.72 -0.76 24.28
N GLY A 7 7.44 -0.90 23.92
CA GLY A 7 6.99 -1.80 22.86
C GLY A 7 7.58 -1.45 21.50
N ASP A 8 7.56 -0.16 21.13
CA ASP A 8 8.11 0.33 19.85
C ASP A 8 9.64 0.11 19.78
N VAL A 9 10.37 0.34 20.88
CA VAL A 9 11.82 0.06 20.99
C VAL A 9 12.12 -1.43 20.89
N ARG A 10 11.31 -2.27 21.55
CA ARG A 10 11.45 -3.73 21.48
C ARG A 10 11.23 -4.22 20.05
N ALA A 11 10.19 -3.73 19.38
CA ALA A 11 9.90 -4.11 17.99
C ALA A 11 11.09 -3.77 17.06
N ALA A 12 11.75 -2.64 17.27
CA ALA A 12 12.97 -2.28 16.52
C ALA A 12 14.13 -3.25 16.82
N LEU A 13 14.40 -3.57 18.09
CA LEU A 13 15.47 -4.51 18.46
C LEU A 13 15.23 -5.93 17.94
N GLU A 14 13.98 -6.37 17.86
CA GLU A 14 13.62 -7.72 17.39
C GLU A 14 13.70 -7.84 15.87
N ARG A 15 13.45 -6.75 15.13
CA ARG A 15 13.26 -6.78 13.67
C ARG A 15 14.39 -6.14 12.87
N ASP A 16 15.26 -5.35 13.52
CA ASP A 16 16.43 -4.76 12.90
C ASP A 16 17.72 -5.41 13.43
N PRO A 17 18.39 -6.24 12.62
CA PRO A 17 19.69 -6.82 12.99
C PRO A 17 20.78 -5.78 13.25
N ALA A 18 20.65 -4.55 12.76
CA ALA A 18 21.62 -3.47 12.98
C ALA A 18 21.46 -2.79 14.35
N ALA A 19 20.34 -3.00 15.04
CA ALA A 19 20.08 -2.39 16.34
C ALA A 19 20.93 -3.08 17.43
N ARG A 20 21.93 -2.38 17.97
CA ARG A 20 22.86 -2.97 18.95
C ARG A 20 22.38 -2.83 20.39
N SER A 21 21.56 -1.82 20.68
CA SER A 21 21.07 -1.57 22.04
C SER A 21 19.79 -0.72 22.08
N ALA A 22 19.02 -0.86 23.16
CA ALA A 22 17.84 -0.03 23.39
C ALA A 22 18.17 1.47 23.45
N PHE A 23 19.35 1.83 23.97
CA PHE A 23 19.80 3.22 24.06
C PHE A 23 20.04 3.82 22.67
N GLU A 24 20.70 3.08 21.78
CA GLU A 24 20.89 3.46 20.38
C GLU A 24 19.54 3.64 19.67
N VAL A 25 18.61 2.71 19.86
CA VAL A 25 17.27 2.80 19.26
C VAL A 25 16.54 4.05 19.73
N VAL A 26 16.51 4.32 21.03
CA VAL A 26 15.86 5.51 21.59
C VAL A 26 16.49 6.80 21.08
N LEU A 27 17.80 6.84 20.86
CA LEU A 27 18.50 8.06 20.46
C LEU A 27 18.49 8.30 18.93
N CYS A 28 18.58 7.23 18.14
CA CYS A 28 18.93 7.33 16.72
C CYS A 28 17.86 6.82 15.75
N TYR A 29 16.77 6.18 16.22
CA TYR A 29 15.79 5.58 15.29
C TYR A 29 14.64 6.55 14.99
N PRO A 30 14.59 7.14 13.77
CA PRO A 30 13.56 8.11 13.41
C PRO A 30 12.16 7.49 13.41
N GLY A 31 12.04 6.19 13.12
CA GLY A 31 10.79 5.45 13.19
C GLY A 31 10.17 5.45 14.59
N VAL A 32 10.98 5.16 15.61
CA VAL A 32 10.54 5.17 17.01
C VAL A 32 10.15 6.59 17.44
N HIS A 33 10.94 7.60 17.04
CA HIS A 33 10.62 9.00 17.31
C HIS A 33 9.29 9.41 16.68
N ALA A 34 9.08 9.13 15.40
CA ALA A 34 7.87 9.49 14.67
C ALA A 34 6.61 8.87 15.28
N VAL A 35 6.67 7.59 15.67
CA VAL A 35 5.56 6.91 16.35
C VAL A 35 5.29 7.54 17.72
N ALA A 36 6.33 7.87 18.50
CA ALA A 36 6.16 8.55 19.79
C ALA A 36 5.49 9.93 19.64
N PHE A 37 5.96 10.75 18.70
CA PHE A 37 5.34 12.03 18.38
C PHE A 37 3.90 11.87 17.90
N HIS A 38 3.63 10.89 17.03
CA HIS A 38 2.28 10.59 16.57
C HIS A 38 1.35 10.25 17.75
N ARG A 39 1.77 9.39 18.69
CA ARG A 39 0.95 9.04 19.86
C ARG A 39 0.57 10.27 20.71
N VAL A 40 1.45 11.27 20.79
CA VAL A 40 1.15 12.57 21.42
C VAL A 40 0.18 13.39 20.57
N ALA A 41 0.47 13.56 19.27
CA ALA A 41 -0.38 14.31 18.34
C ALA A 41 -1.80 13.72 18.23
N HIS A 42 -1.93 12.39 18.19
CA HIS A 42 -3.19 11.66 18.16
C HIS A 42 -4.03 11.94 19.41
N ARG A 43 -3.40 11.98 20.59
CA ARG A 43 -4.09 12.33 21.83
C ARG A 43 -4.58 13.78 21.84
N ILE A 44 -3.77 14.71 21.33
CA ILE A 44 -4.16 16.13 21.18
C ILE A 44 -5.32 16.24 20.18
N TRP A 45 -5.26 15.51 19.07
CA TRP A 45 -6.30 15.47 18.05
C TRP A 45 -7.65 15.00 18.62
N ASN A 46 -7.63 13.90 19.38
CA ASN A 46 -8.85 13.34 19.99
C ASN A 46 -9.44 14.21 21.11
N ARG A 47 -8.69 15.19 21.61
CA ARG A 47 -9.19 16.23 22.54
C ARG A 47 -9.82 17.44 21.83
N GLY A 48 -9.85 17.44 20.50
CA GLY A 48 -10.41 18.51 19.68
C GLY A 48 -9.40 19.57 19.23
N TRP A 49 -8.15 19.51 19.69
CA TRP A 49 -7.12 20.50 19.39
C TRP A 49 -6.42 20.19 18.06
N ARG A 50 -7.21 20.20 16.97
CA ARG A 50 -6.79 19.68 15.65
C ARG A 50 -5.58 20.41 15.05
N THR A 51 -5.55 21.74 15.13
CA THR A 51 -4.45 22.55 14.60
C THR A 51 -3.14 22.28 15.35
N THR A 52 -3.19 22.22 16.69
CA THR A 52 -2.03 21.89 17.52
C THR A 52 -1.51 20.49 17.22
N ALA A 53 -2.41 19.51 17.08
CA ALA A 53 -2.03 18.15 16.69
C ALA A 53 -1.34 18.12 15.32
N ARG A 54 -1.84 18.88 14.34
CA ARG A 54 -1.19 19.01 13.02
C ARG A 54 0.19 19.65 13.12
N PHE A 55 0.33 20.71 13.91
CA PHE A 55 1.62 21.35 14.14
C PHE A 55 2.64 20.36 14.75
N VAL A 56 2.26 19.60 15.78
CA VAL A 56 3.10 18.55 16.36
C VAL A 56 3.48 17.49 15.33
N SER A 57 2.54 17.04 14.47
CA SER A 57 2.87 16.09 13.40
C SER A 57 3.87 16.64 12.38
N HIS A 58 3.85 17.95 12.11
CA HIS A 58 4.79 18.60 11.20
C HIS A 58 6.18 18.77 11.81
N ILE A 59 6.28 19.01 13.13
CA ILE A 59 7.57 18.96 13.84
C ILE A 59 8.18 17.56 13.71
N ALA A 60 7.37 16.52 13.95
CA ALA A 60 7.82 15.14 13.81
C ALA A 60 8.32 14.85 12.39
N ARG A 61 7.56 15.26 11.37
CA ARG A 61 7.94 15.17 9.96
C ARG A 61 9.25 15.89 9.66
N PHE A 62 9.45 17.09 10.20
CA PHE A 62 10.67 17.86 9.99
C PHE A 62 11.90 17.17 10.60
N LEU A 63 11.76 16.60 11.80
CA LEU A 63 12.86 15.93 12.50
C LEU A 63 13.19 14.53 11.96
N THR A 64 12.19 13.81 11.46
CA THR A 64 12.31 12.37 11.12
C THR A 64 12.17 12.05 9.63
N GLY A 65 11.62 12.95 8.83
CA GLY A 65 11.25 12.69 7.44
C GLY A 65 10.02 11.78 7.27
N ILE A 66 9.34 11.41 8.36
CA ILE A 66 8.15 10.55 8.38
C ILE A 66 6.90 11.41 8.60
N GLU A 67 5.93 11.35 7.69
CA GLU A 67 4.66 12.05 7.82
C GLU A 67 3.56 11.09 8.29
N ILE A 68 3.03 11.32 9.49
CA ILE A 68 1.89 10.57 10.03
C ILE A 68 0.79 11.55 10.40
N HIS A 69 -0.37 11.43 9.75
CA HIS A 69 -1.50 12.26 10.09
C HIS A 69 -1.98 11.98 11.53
N PRO A 70 -2.29 12.99 12.37
CA PRO A 70 -2.69 12.77 13.75
C PRO A 70 -3.93 11.88 13.93
N ALA A 71 -4.85 11.87 12.96
CA ALA A 71 -6.06 11.05 12.99
C ALA A 71 -5.84 9.57 12.62
N ALA A 72 -4.69 9.21 12.04
CA ALA A 72 -4.38 7.83 11.70
C ALA A 72 -4.39 6.96 12.96
N ARG A 73 -4.75 5.68 12.80
CA ARG A 73 -4.79 4.72 13.90
C ARG A 73 -3.65 3.73 13.74
N LEU A 74 -2.78 3.65 14.74
CA LEU A 74 -1.61 2.77 14.73
C LEU A 74 -1.70 1.75 15.86
N GLY A 75 -1.67 0.47 15.50
CA GLY A 75 -1.55 -0.63 16.42
C GLY A 75 -0.21 -0.66 17.17
N PRO A 76 -0.10 -1.51 18.21
CA PRO A 76 1.16 -1.77 18.89
C PRO A 76 2.18 -2.46 17.96
N GLY A 77 3.47 -2.22 18.22
CA GLY A 77 4.54 -2.91 17.51
C GLY A 77 4.73 -2.49 16.05
N LEU A 78 4.22 -1.32 15.65
CA LEU A 78 4.57 -0.73 14.36
C LEU A 78 6.08 -0.44 14.32
N PHE A 79 6.77 -1.07 13.38
CA PHE A 79 8.17 -0.83 13.12
C PHE A 79 8.33 -0.07 11.80
N ILE A 80 8.99 1.08 11.84
CA ILE A 80 9.30 1.88 10.66
C ILE A 80 10.81 1.90 10.49
N ASP A 81 11.30 1.16 9.50
CA ASP A 81 12.71 1.00 9.22
C ASP A 81 13.20 2.03 8.19
N HIS A 82 14.35 2.66 8.47
CA HIS A 82 14.93 3.83 7.80
C HIS A 82 14.04 5.09 7.77
N GLY A 83 12.74 4.94 7.53
CA GLY A 83 11.68 5.92 7.76
C GLY A 83 11.54 7.04 6.75
N MET A 84 12.64 7.47 6.11
CA MET A 84 12.61 8.64 5.23
C MET A 84 11.52 8.51 4.13
N GLY A 85 10.65 9.52 4.02
CA GLY A 85 9.61 9.57 3.00
C GLY A 85 8.42 8.63 3.23
N VAL A 86 8.28 8.04 4.43
CA VAL A 86 7.06 7.33 4.81
C VAL A 86 5.91 8.33 5.00
N VAL A 87 4.76 8.04 4.41
CA VAL A 87 3.55 8.89 4.48
C VAL A 87 2.34 8.04 4.88
N ILE A 88 1.71 8.37 6.00
CA ILE A 88 0.52 7.71 6.54
C ILE A 88 -0.63 8.73 6.63
N GLY A 89 -1.65 8.53 5.80
CA GLY A 89 -2.75 9.49 5.66
C GLY A 89 -3.81 9.43 6.76
N GLU A 90 -4.75 10.39 6.70
CA GLU A 90 -5.71 10.69 7.77
C GLU A 90 -6.56 9.51 8.24
N THR A 91 -7.10 8.75 7.30
CA THR A 91 -8.02 7.64 7.58
C THR A 91 -7.32 6.30 7.50
N ALA A 92 -5.98 6.28 7.57
CA ALA A 92 -5.22 5.04 7.55
C ALA A 92 -5.37 4.32 8.90
N GLU A 93 -5.46 3.01 8.82
CA GLU A 93 -5.46 2.11 9.97
C GLU A 93 -4.34 1.11 9.78
N VAL A 94 -3.50 0.94 10.79
CA VAL A 94 -2.35 0.05 10.78
C VAL A 94 -2.52 -0.91 11.95
N GLY A 95 -2.57 -2.21 11.65
CA GLY A 95 -2.71 -3.28 12.63
C GLY A 95 -1.48 -3.46 13.52
N GLU A 96 -1.46 -4.57 14.25
CA GLU A 96 -0.37 -4.93 15.15
C GLU A 96 0.83 -5.46 14.39
N ASN A 97 2.04 -5.19 14.90
CA ASN A 97 3.29 -5.77 14.38
C ASN A 97 3.57 -5.52 12.90
N VAL A 98 3.01 -4.44 12.35
CA VAL A 98 3.27 -4.03 10.97
C VAL A 98 4.69 -3.49 10.83
N THR A 99 5.33 -3.79 9.71
CA THR A 99 6.66 -3.25 9.34
C THR A 99 6.57 -2.45 8.06
N LEU A 100 7.03 -1.20 8.09
CA LEU A 100 7.09 -0.30 6.94
C LEU A 100 8.54 0.10 6.69
N LEU A 101 9.02 -0.06 5.45
CA LEU A 101 10.33 0.47 5.05
C LEU A 101 10.22 1.93 4.56
N HIS A 102 11.36 2.56 4.28
CA HIS A 102 11.41 3.92 3.76
C HIS A 102 10.56 4.13 2.50
N GLY A 103 10.08 5.36 2.28
CA GLY A 103 9.35 5.75 1.07
C GLY A 103 7.97 5.11 0.90
N VAL A 104 7.47 4.38 1.88
CA VAL A 104 6.13 3.77 1.82
C VAL A 104 5.05 4.84 1.91
N THR A 105 3.97 4.70 1.12
CA THR A 105 2.82 5.62 1.17
C THR A 105 1.53 4.86 1.38
N LEU A 106 0.79 5.21 2.44
CA LEU A 106 -0.59 4.82 2.69
C LEU A 106 -1.49 6.01 2.31
N GLY A 107 -1.85 6.07 1.02
CA GLY A 107 -2.41 7.23 0.35
C GLY A 107 -3.91 7.17 0.09
N GLY A 108 -4.49 8.34 -0.15
CA GLY A 108 -5.92 8.54 -0.44
C GLY A 108 -6.24 8.53 -1.94
N THR A 109 -7.48 8.19 -2.30
CA THR A 109 -8.00 8.26 -3.69
C THR A 109 -9.06 9.34 -3.93
N SER A 110 -9.67 9.87 -2.86
CA SER A 110 -10.88 10.71 -2.93
C SER A 110 -10.67 12.10 -2.31
N LEU A 111 -11.33 13.11 -2.87
CA LEU A 111 -11.43 14.46 -2.28
C LEU A 111 -12.50 14.56 -1.19
N LYS A 112 -13.37 13.54 -1.08
CA LYS A 112 -14.42 13.48 -0.06
C LYS A 112 -13.81 13.12 1.30
N ARG A 113 -14.44 13.61 2.37
CA ARG A 113 -14.09 13.27 3.75
C ARG A 113 -14.68 11.92 4.15
N GLU A 114 -14.18 10.85 3.54
CA GLU A 114 -14.58 9.47 3.78
C GLU A 114 -13.34 8.57 4.02
N LYS A 115 -13.58 7.27 4.30
CA LYS A 115 -12.51 6.27 4.34
C LYS A 115 -11.88 6.19 2.94
N ARG A 116 -10.61 6.59 2.85
CA ARG A 116 -9.91 6.75 1.56
C ARG A 116 -8.46 6.26 1.60
N HIS A 117 -7.93 6.02 2.79
CA HIS A 117 -6.59 5.46 3.01
C HIS A 117 -6.72 4.00 3.45
N PRO A 118 -5.68 3.19 3.24
CA PRO A 118 -5.78 1.75 3.46
C PRO A 118 -5.90 1.37 4.93
N THR A 119 -6.42 0.17 5.16
CA THR A 119 -6.32 -0.57 6.41
C THR A 119 -5.32 -1.69 6.22
N LEU A 120 -4.22 -1.69 6.98
CA LEU A 120 -3.29 -2.81 7.05
C LEU A 120 -3.69 -3.70 8.21
N GLY A 121 -3.86 -5.00 7.94
CA GLY A 121 -4.02 -6.02 8.96
C GLY A 121 -2.75 -6.26 9.78
N ASP A 122 -2.79 -7.27 10.61
CA ASP A 122 -1.71 -7.60 11.54
C ASP A 122 -0.55 -8.29 10.83
N ASN A 123 0.67 -8.08 11.33
CA ASN A 123 1.90 -8.70 10.82
C ASN A 123 2.17 -8.43 9.32
N VAL A 124 1.61 -7.35 8.78
CA VAL A 124 1.85 -6.93 7.39
C VAL A 124 3.26 -6.33 7.25
N VAL A 125 3.98 -6.69 6.20
CA VAL A 125 5.28 -6.10 5.87
C VAL A 125 5.17 -5.36 4.54
N VAL A 126 5.59 -4.10 4.51
CA VAL A 126 5.53 -3.24 3.33
C VAL A 126 6.94 -2.81 2.93
N GLY A 127 7.37 -3.32 1.77
CA GLY A 127 8.67 -3.10 1.17
C GLY A 127 8.95 -1.63 0.83
N ALA A 128 10.23 -1.31 0.71
CA ALA A 128 10.70 0.04 0.45
C ALA A 128 10.04 0.66 -0.78
N GLY A 129 9.59 1.91 -0.66
CA GLY A 129 9.01 2.67 -1.77
C GLY A 129 7.62 2.21 -2.24
N ALA A 130 7.00 1.20 -1.63
CA ALA A 130 5.67 0.74 -2.05
C ALA A 130 4.58 1.82 -1.81
N LYS A 131 3.56 1.82 -2.65
CA LYS A 131 2.43 2.76 -2.61
C LYS A 131 1.13 1.97 -2.49
N ILE A 132 0.37 2.19 -1.43
CA ILE A 132 -0.93 1.54 -1.19
C ILE A 132 -1.97 2.67 -1.18
N ILE A 133 -2.79 2.73 -2.23
CA ILE A 133 -3.60 3.91 -2.55
C ILE A 133 -5.08 3.51 -2.61
N GLY A 134 -5.86 3.90 -1.59
CA GLY A 134 -7.30 3.64 -1.53
C GLY A 134 -7.80 3.15 -0.17
N GLY A 135 -9.12 3.27 0.04
CA GLY A 135 -9.80 2.92 1.29
C GLY A 135 -10.16 1.44 1.40
N PHE A 136 -9.18 0.55 1.29
CA PHE A 136 -9.39 -0.91 1.27
C PHE A 136 -8.43 -1.66 2.20
N VAL A 137 -8.67 -2.96 2.38
CA VAL A 137 -7.93 -3.79 3.35
C VAL A 137 -6.77 -4.56 2.70
N ILE A 138 -5.62 -4.57 3.38
CA ILE A 138 -4.53 -5.54 3.19
C ILE A 138 -4.63 -6.55 4.32
N GLY A 139 -4.91 -7.81 4.00
CA GLY A 139 -5.12 -8.86 4.98
C GLY A 139 -3.86 -9.23 5.76
N ASP A 140 -4.07 -9.85 6.93
CA ASP A 140 -3.03 -10.20 7.89
C ASP A 140 -1.92 -11.07 7.28
N GLY A 141 -0.69 -10.91 7.78
CA GLY A 141 0.48 -11.69 7.35
C GLY A 141 0.92 -11.44 5.91
N SER A 142 0.32 -10.45 5.22
CA SER A 142 0.65 -10.15 3.83
C SER A 142 1.95 -9.37 3.70
N ARG A 143 2.65 -9.57 2.59
CA ARG A 143 3.92 -8.91 2.26
C ARG A 143 3.78 -8.15 0.95
N ILE A 144 4.01 -6.85 0.98
CA ILE A 144 4.01 -6.00 -0.20
C ILE A 144 5.46 -5.78 -0.62
N GLY A 145 5.80 -6.14 -1.85
CA GLY A 145 7.15 -6.01 -2.38
C GLY A 145 7.57 -4.55 -2.57
N ALA A 146 8.87 -4.31 -2.53
CA ALA A 146 9.45 -2.98 -2.76
C ALA A 146 8.99 -2.40 -4.11
N GLY A 147 8.72 -1.09 -4.15
CA GLY A 147 8.28 -0.36 -5.34
C GLY A 147 6.87 -0.71 -5.85
N SER A 148 6.15 -1.62 -5.21
CA SER A 148 4.83 -2.06 -5.70
C SER A 148 3.77 -0.97 -5.53
N VAL A 149 2.80 -0.92 -6.45
CA VAL A 149 1.66 0.01 -6.39
C VAL A 149 0.37 -0.77 -6.22
N VAL A 150 -0.15 -0.84 -5.00
CA VAL A 150 -1.35 -1.60 -4.63
C VAL A 150 -2.57 -0.69 -4.66
N VAL A 151 -3.55 -1.06 -5.47
CA VAL A 151 -4.79 -0.27 -5.70
C VAL A 151 -6.07 -1.11 -5.52
N ARG A 152 -5.94 -2.31 -4.95
CA ARG A 152 -7.05 -3.25 -4.68
C ARG A 152 -6.77 -4.03 -3.40
N GLU A 153 -7.84 -4.60 -2.83
CA GLU A 153 -7.76 -5.47 -1.66
C GLU A 153 -6.80 -6.64 -1.86
N VAL A 154 -6.14 -7.01 -0.77
CA VAL A 154 -5.17 -8.10 -0.73
C VAL A 154 -5.64 -9.10 0.33
N PRO A 155 -5.91 -10.37 -0.03
CA PRO A 155 -6.27 -11.39 0.94
C PRO A 155 -5.15 -11.63 1.97
N PRO A 156 -5.46 -12.17 3.17
CA PRO A 156 -4.44 -12.58 4.13
C PRO A 156 -3.39 -13.53 3.55
N ASN A 157 -2.21 -13.57 4.17
CA ASN A 157 -1.06 -14.41 3.83
C ASN A 157 -0.62 -14.30 2.35
N SER A 158 -0.77 -13.12 1.76
CA SER A 158 -0.47 -12.89 0.34
C SER A 158 0.87 -12.18 0.16
N VAL A 159 1.54 -12.42 -0.97
CA VAL A 159 2.69 -11.62 -1.42
C VAL A 159 2.29 -10.84 -2.66
N VAL A 160 2.45 -9.51 -2.64
CA VAL A 160 2.08 -8.62 -3.74
C VAL A 160 3.31 -7.96 -4.33
N VAL A 161 3.42 -7.95 -5.65
CA VAL A 161 4.55 -7.34 -6.37
C VAL A 161 4.08 -6.63 -7.65
N GLY A 162 4.83 -5.63 -8.10
CA GLY A 162 4.66 -4.98 -9.40
C GLY A 162 3.83 -3.69 -9.40
N VAL A 163 3.68 -3.11 -10.59
CA VAL A 163 2.95 -1.85 -10.85
C VAL A 163 2.04 -2.05 -12.07
N PRO A 164 0.72 -2.18 -11.90
CA PRO A 164 0.01 -2.31 -10.63
C PRO A 164 0.34 -3.63 -9.92
N GLY A 165 0.29 -3.61 -8.59
CA GLY A 165 0.60 -4.74 -7.73
C GLY A 165 -0.37 -5.89 -7.91
N ARG A 166 0.15 -7.10 -8.07
CA ARG A 166 -0.61 -8.35 -8.19
C ARG A 166 -0.20 -9.35 -7.13
N VAL A 167 -1.15 -10.15 -6.66
CA VAL A 167 -0.88 -11.25 -5.73
C VAL A 167 -0.08 -12.34 -6.45
N ALA A 168 1.17 -12.53 -6.05
CA ALA A 168 2.07 -13.54 -6.60
C ALA A 168 2.01 -14.87 -5.82
N TYR A 169 1.83 -14.79 -4.51
CA TYR A 169 1.70 -15.94 -3.62
C TYR A 169 0.53 -15.75 -2.68
N LYS A 170 -0.13 -16.84 -2.31
CA LYS A 170 -1.16 -16.90 -1.27
C LYS A 170 -0.99 -18.19 -0.49
N ASP A 171 -0.99 -18.12 0.83
CA ASP A 171 -0.82 -19.28 1.74
C ASP A 171 0.42 -20.12 1.39
N GLY A 172 1.51 -19.46 1.05
CA GLY A 172 2.78 -20.10 0.66
C GLY A 172 2.77 -20.78 -0.72
N ARG A 173 1.64 -20.76 -1.44
CA ARG A 173 1.52 -21.33 -2.79
C ARG A 173 1.58 -20.22 -3.82
N ARG A 174 2.29 -20.47 -4.93
CA ARG A 174 2.29 -19.57 -6.08
C ARG A 174 0.87 -19.56 -6.66
N VAL A 175 0.30 -18.38 -6.87
CA VAL A 175 -1.00 -18.27 -7.55
C VAL A 175 -0.76 -18.66 -9.01
N THR A 176 -1.43 -19.71 -9.48
CA THR A 176 -1.29 -20.22 -10.85
C THR A 176 -1.93 -19.24 -11.83
N GLY A 177 -1.09 -18.37 -12.35
CA GLY A 177 -1.29 -17.44 -13.44
C GLY A 177 0.08 -16.82 -13.71
N GLU A 178 0.43 -16.53 -14.96
CA GLU A 178 1.70 -15.90 -15.30
C GLU A 178 1.77 -14.52 -14.62
N ILE A 179 2.35 -14.46 -13.43
CA ILE A 179 2.80 -13.22 -12.82
C ILE A 179 4.09 -12.88 -13.56
N ASP A 180 3.94 -12.15 -14.65
CA ASP A 180 5.06 -11.55 -15.35
C ASP A 180 5.65 -10.45 -14.46
N LEU A 181 6.91 -10.66 -14.05
CA LEU A 181 7.68 -9.74 -13.21
C LEU A 181 8.60 -8.86 -14.05
N ASN A 182 8.55 -8.97 -15.38
CA ASN A 182 9.37 -8.17 -16.28
C ASN A 182 8.91 -6.71 -16.24
N GLN A 183 9.65 -5.89 -15.50
CA GLN A 183 9.36 -4.45 -15.36
C GLN A 183 9.71 -3.65 -16.62
N THR A 184 10.53 -4.22 -17.51
CA THR A 184 10.91 -3.61 -18.79
C THR A 184 9.86 -3.84 -19.88
N ASP A 185 8.98 -4.83 -19.70
CA ASP A 185 7.93 -5.20 -20.64
C ASP A 185 6.56 -5.16 -19.93
N LEU A 186 6.25 -4.00 -19.34
CA LEU A 186 4.95 -3.77 -18.73
C LEU A 186 3.90 -3.81 -19.84
N PRO A 187 2.94 -4.76 -19.82
CA PRO A 187 1.91 -4.79 -20.84
C PRO A 187 1.10 -3.50 -20.71
N ASP A 188 1.16 -2.65 -21.73
CA ASP A 188 0.33 -1.47 -21.80
C ASP A 188 -1.14 -1.95 -21.81
N PRO A 189 -1.90 -1.74 -20.72
CA PRO A 189 -3.25 -2.24 -20.62
C PRO A 189 -4.15 -1.62 -21.69
N VAL A 190 -3.80 -0.44 -22.21
CA VAL A 190 -4.48 0.20 -23.32
C VAL A 190 -4.16 -0.55 -24.61
N THR A 191 -2.89 -0.78 -24.93
CA THR A 191 -2.48 -1.55 -26.12
C THR A 191 -3.10 -2.95 -26.13
N LYS A 192 -3.02 -3.69 -25.02
CA LYS A 192 -3.62 -5.04 -24.94
C LYS A 192 -5.14 -5.03 -25.11
N THR A 193 -5.81 -4.01 -24.59
CA THR A 193 -7.26 -3.85 -24.79
C THR A 193 -7.56 -3.47 -26.25
N ILE A 194 -6.75 -2.61 -26.87
CA ILE A 194 -6.87 -2.26 -28.29
C ILE A 194 -6.68 -3.50 -29.17
N GLU A 195 -5.69 -4.34 -28.89
CA GLU A 195 -5.47 -5.60 -29.61
C GLU A 195 -6.69 -6.53 -29.51
N GLN A 196 -7.22 -6.73 -28.30
CA GLN A 196 -8.43 -7.53 -28.08
C GLN A 196 -9.67 -6.94 -28.79
N LEU A 197 -9.81 -5.61 -28.77
CA LEU A 197 -10.88 -4.92 -29.50
C LEU A 197 -10.71 -5.08 -31.02
N MET A 198 -9.49 -4.98 -31.53
CA MET A 198 -9.18 -5.17 -32.95
C MET A 198 -9.47 -6.61 -33.40
N GLU A 199 -9.10 -7.62 -32.61
CA GLU A 199 -9.46 -9.01 -32.89
C GLU A 199 -10.99 -9.19 -32.93
N ARG A 200 -11.70 -8.57 -31.98
CA ARG A 200 -13.16 -8.63 -31.95
C ARG A 200 -13.79 -7.93 -33.15
N ILE A 201 -13.26 -6.78 -33.57
CA ILE A 201 -13.71 -6.06 -34.76
C ILE A 201 -13.52 -6.94 -36.00
N ARG A 202 -12.34 -7.53 -36.21
CA ARG A 202 -12.09 -8.42 -37.35
C ARG A 202 -13.05 -9.61 -37.38
N ALA A 203 -13.32 -10.21 -36.23
CA ALA A 203 -14.27 -11.32 -36.13
C ALA A 203 -15.70 -10.88 -36.52
N LEU A 204 -16.14 -9.71 -36.05
CA LEU A 204 -17.46 -9.15 -36.38
C LEU A 204 -17.55 -8.75 -37.86
N GLU A 205 -16.50 -8.17 -38.43
CA GLU A 205 -16.46 -7.82 -39.87
C GLU A 205 -16.60 -9.08 -40.75
N ALA A 206 -15.92 -10.17 -40.38
CA ALA A 206 -16.05 -11.45 -41.08
C ALA A 206 -17.47 -12.04 -40.98
N GLU A 207 -18.10 -11.93 -39.81
CA GLU A 207 -19.47 -12.39 -39.59
C GLU A 207 -20.50 -11.57 -40.38
N VAL A 208 -20.34 -10.23 -40.41
CA VAL A 208 -21.19 -9.34 -41.22
C VAL A 208 -21.05 -9.65 -42.70
N GLU A 209 -19.83 -9.91 -43.19
CA GLU A 209 -19.59 -10.26 -44.59
C GLU A 209 -20.24 -11.61 -44.96
N ALA A 210 -20.16 -12.60 -44.06
CA ALA A 210 -20.84 -13.88 -44.25
C ALA A 210 -22.38 -13.72 -44.30
N LEU A 211 -22.94 -12.89 -43.41
CA LEU A 211 -24.37 -12.58 -43.40
C LEU A 211 -24.82 -11.83 -44.65
N ARG A 212 -24.04 -10.85 -45.14
CA ARG A 212 -24.34 -10.14 -46.39
C ARG A 212 -24.43 -11.09 -47.57
N LYS A 213 -23.47 -12.02 -47.70
CA LYS A 213 -23.50 -13.06 -48.74
C LYS A 213 -24.71 -13.99 -48.61
N ALA A 214 -25.14 -14.30 -47.39
CA ALA A 214 -26.32 -15.13 -47.14
C ALA A 214 -27.65 -14.40 -47.45
N VAL A 215 -27.67 -13.07 -47.42
CA VAL A 215 -28.85 -12.22 -47.72
C VAL A 215 -28.92 -11.82 -49.20
N GLU A 216 -27.84 -11.95 -49.98
CA GLU A 216 -27.78 -11.66 -51.42
C GLU A 216 -27.92 -12.86 -52.42
N PRO A 217 -28.63 -13.98 -52.14
CA PRO A 217 -28.67 -15.07 -53.13
C PRO A 217 -29.59 -14.83 -54.34
N ASP A 218 -30.49 -13.82 -54.36
CA ASP A 218 -31.56 -13.73 -55.38
C ASP A 218 -31.69 -12.40 -56.15
N LYS A 219 -30.58 -11.74 -56.52
CA LYS A 219 -30.61 -10.60 -57.47
C LYS A 219 -30.07 -10.89 -58.87
N VAL A 220 -30.03 -12.16 -59.28
CA VAL A 220 -29.77 -12.51 -60.68
C VAL A 220 -30.74 -13.60 -61.14
N LYS A 221 -31.89 -13.17 -61.65
CA LYS A 221 -32.55 -13.74 -62.83
C LYS A 221 -33.48 -12.70 -63.44
#